data_AF-A0A6N2Y6Z9-F1
#
_entry.id   AF-A0A6N2Y6Z9-F1
#
_cell.length_a   1.000
_cell.length_b   1.000
_cell.length_c   1.000
_cell.angle_alpha   90.00
_cell.angle_beta   90.00
_cell.angle_gamma   90.00
#
_symmetry.space_group_name_H-M   'P 1'
#
loop_
_entity.id
_entity.type
_entity.pdbx_description
1 polymer ?
#
loop_
_entity_poly.entity_id
_entity_poly.type
_entity_poly.pdbx_seq_one_letter_code
_entity_poly.pdbx_strand_id
1 'polypeptide(L)'
;MDFLRDQGLIYTSKKYEEIYILFKERYDISYDQLFTLCAVVGFKNNRALERESRGREFRGSYLKRDNKASLYSIILNDEDLGKQIDSFEKSEYQKECIKKLEKYAEGGMEILVEEVFRGKWGTNKLDERYDEYIIDIISYVYENSIELPF
;
A
#
# COMPACT_ATOMS: atom_id res chain seq x y z
N MET A 1 -6.00 -1.47 21.54
CA MET A 1 -5.09 -0.95 20.50
C MET A 1 -5.58 -1.35 19.12
N ASP A 2 -6.34 -0.47 18.47
CA ASP A 2 -6.66 -0.62 17.05
C ASP A 2 -6.68 0.78 16.40
N PHE A 3 -5.50 1.36 16.11
CA PHE A 3 -5.37 2.61 15.36
C PHE A 3 -5.99 2.59 13.95
N LEU A 4 -6.29 1.40 13.41
CA LEU A 4 -6.98 1.21 12.12
C LEU A 4 -8.50 0.99 12.30
N ARG A 5 -9.03 1.06 13.53
CA ARG A 5 -10.47 0.92 13.83
C ARG A 5 -11.23 2.22 13.66
N ASP A 6 -10.52 3.33 13.76
CA ASP A 6 -11.15 4.63 13.80
C ASP A 6 -11.74 5.01 12.44
N GLN A 7 -12.63 6.01 12.39
CA GLN A 7 -13.13 6.57 11.12
C GLN A 7 -12.05 7.32 10.32
N GLY A 8 -10.77 7.11 10.67
CA GLY A 8 -9.60 7.67 10.01
C GLY A 8 -9.64 7.43 8.51
N LEU A 9 -9.43 8.52 7.77
CA LEU A 9 -9.30 8.49 6.33
C LEU A 9 -7.86 8.14 5.99
N ILE A 10 -7.71 7.13 5.13
CA ILE A 10 -6.44 6.75 4.53
C ILE A 10 -6.49 7.23 3.09
N TYR A 11 -5.43 7.90 2.67
CA TYR A 11 -5.35 8.50 1.34
C TYR A 11 -4.39 7.72 0.44
N THR A 12 -4.68 7.64 -0.85
CA THR A 12 -3.75 7.22 -1.91
C THR A 12 -3.28 8.43 -2.72
N SER A 13 -2.20 8.33 -3.48
CA SER A 13 -1.72 9.46 -4.29
C SER A 13 -2.57 9.67 -5.54
N LYS A 14 -2.77 10.93 -5.90
CA LYS A 14 -3.49 11.28 -7.13
C LYS A 14 -2.76 10.79 -8.38
N LYS A 15 -1.42 10.71 -8.33
CA LYS A 15 -0.57 10.19 -9.42
C LYS A 15 -1.03 8.80 -9.89
N TYR A 16 -1.48 7.96 -8.96
CA TYR A 16 -1.79 6.56 -9.21
C TYR A 16 -3.29 6.24 -9.17
N GLU A 17 -4.17 7.25 -9.16
CA GLU A 17 -5.62 7.07 -9.01
C GLU A 17 -6.23 6.12 -10.05
N GLU A 18 -5.79 6.23 -11.31
CA GLU A 18 -6.28 5.39 -12.41
C GLU A 18 -5.94 3.90 -12.21
N ILE A 19 -4.82 3.58 -11.53
CA ILE A 19 -4.46 2.19 -11.20
C ILE A 19 -5.50 1.61 -10.23
N TYR A 20 -5.85 2.37 -9.18
CA TYR A 20 -6.86 1.93 -8.21
C TYR A 20 -8.22 1.71 -8.87
N ILE A 21 -8.64 2.62 -9.77
CA ILE A 21 -9.89 2.50 -10.51
C ILE A 21 -9.87 1.25 -11.40
N LEU A 22 -8.86 1.09 -12.24
CA LEU A 22 -8.73 -0.03 -13.16
C LEU A 22 -8.75 -1.37 -12.40
N PHE A 23 -7.99 -1.47 -11.32
CA PHE A 23 -7.91 -2.71 -10.54
C PHE A 23 -9.24 -3.07 -9.87
N LYS A 24 -9.99 -2.06 -9.42
CA LYS A 24 -11.32 -2.27 -8.87
C LYS A 24 -12.32 -2.72 -9.94
N GLU A 25 -12.33 -2.07 -11.09
CA GLU A 25 -13.31 -2.33 -12.14
C GLU A 25 -13.03 -3.66 -12.88
N ARG A 26 -11.76 -3.95 -13.14
CA ARG A 26 -11.36 -5.09 -13.97
C ARG A 26 -11.12 -6.38 -13.19
N TYR A 27 -10.61 -6.28 -11.97
CA TYR A 27 -10.19 -7.44 -11.18
C TYR A 27 -10.93 -7.57 -9.84
N ASP A 28 -11.89 -6.68 -9.56
CA ASP A 28 -12.61 -6.60 -8.27
C ASP A 28 -11.70 -6.45 -7.04
N ILE A 29 -10.49 -5.91 -7.23
CA ILE A 29 -9.57 -5.64 -6.12
C ILE A 29 -9.95 -4.31 -5.48
N SER A 30 -10.33 -4.35 -4.20
CA SER A 30 -10.71 -3.13 -3.48
C SER A 30 -9.52 -2.21 -3.24
N TYR A 31 -9.79 -0.93 -3.05
CA TYR A 31 -8.72 0.06 -2.83
C TYR A 31 -7.90 -0.26 -1.58
N ASP A 32 -8.53 -0.77 -0.52
CA ASP A 32 -7.84 -1.16 0.71
C ASP A 32 -6.95 -2.40 0.49
N GLN A 33 -7.35 -3.36 -0.38
CA GLN A 33 -6.54 -4.51 -0.73
C GLN A 33 -5.30 -4.09 -1.54
N LEU A 34 -5.48 -3.28 -2.59
CA LEU A 34 -4.37 -2.79 -3.39
C LEU A 34 -3.43 -1.89 -2.57
N PHE A 35 -3.99 -1.01 -1.73
CA PHE A 35 -3.22 -0.20 -0.79
C PHE A 35 -2.38 -1.07 0.14
N THR A 36 -2.99 -2.11 0.73
CA THR A 36 -2.28 -3.00 1.66
C THR A 36 -1.15 -3.75 0.96
N LEU A 37 -1.39 -4.26 -0.25
CA LEU A 37 -0.36 -4.88 -1.07
C LEU A 37 0.80 -3.91 -1.32
N CYS A 38 0.51 -2.68 -1.75
CA CYS A 38 1.53 -1.68 -2.00
C CYS A 38 2.30 -1.32 -0.72
N ALA A 39 1.61 -1.19 0.42
CA ALA A 39 2.26 -0.91 1.70
C ALA A 39 3.25 -2.04 2.08
N VAL A 40 2.86 -3.29 1.88
CA VAL A 40 3.74 -4.45 2.13
C VAL A 40 4.94 -4.45 1.17
N VAL A 41 4.72 -4.21 -0.13
CA VAL A 41 5.80 -4.14 -1.14
C VAL A 41 6.77 -3.01 -0.81
N GLY A 42 6.27 -1.81 -0.50
CA GLY A 42 7.11 -0.67 -0.14
C GLY A 42 7.90 -0.91 1.15
N PHE A 43 7.26 -1.46 2.19
CA PHE A 43 7.94 -1.81 3.43
C PHE A 43 9.06 -2.83 3.21
N LYS A 44 8.77 -3.93 2.50
CA LYS A 44 9.75 -4.99 2.22
C LYS A 44 10.97 -4.47 1.45
N ASN A 45 10.77 -3.52 0.55
CA ASN A 45 11.84 -2.90 -0.24
C ASN A 45 12.44 -1.65 0.42
N ASN A 46 12.10 -1.36 1.68
CA ASN A 46 12.51 -0.15 2.40
C ASN A 46 12.28 1.15 1.60
N ARG A 47 11.18 1.21 0.85
CA ARG A 47 10.79 2.34 0.00
C ARG A 47 9.56 3.03 0.58
N ALA A 48 9.80 4.11 1.30
CA ALA A 48 8.77 5.02 1.82
C ALA A 48 8.91 6.38 1.12
N LEU A 49 7.87 6.81 0.41
CA LEU A 49 7.89 8.05 -0.37
C LEU A 49 6.81 9.01 0.11
N GLU A 50 7.11 10.31 0.05
CA GLU A 50 6.06 11.31 0.25
C GLU A 50 5.11 11.33 -0.94
N ARG A 51 3.81 11.40 -0.67
CA ARG A 51 2.85 11.69 -1.74
C ARG A 51 3.00 13.16 -2.15
N GLU A 52 2.87 13.43 -3.44
CA GLU A 52 2.79 14.80 -3.95
C GLU A 52 1.41 15.44 -3.67
N SER A 53 0.33 14.65 -3.81
CA SER A 53 -1.03 15.14 -3.60
C SER A 53 -2.00 14.02 -3.20
N ARG A 54 -3.11 14.40 -2.54
CA ARG A 54 -4.16 13.46 -2.14
C ARG A 54 -5.01 13.06 -3.35
N GLY A 55 -5.08 11.76 -3.60
CA GLY A 55 -5.99 11.13 -4.56
C GLY A 55 -7.19 10.54 -3.82
N ARG A 56 -7.46 9.26 -4.06
CA ARG A 56 -8.59 8.54 -3.45
C ARG A 56 -8.42 8.41 -1.95
N GLU A 57 -9.56 8.33 -1.27
CA GLU A 57 -9.61 8.01 0.16
C GLU A 57 -10.47 6.78 0.42
N PHE A 58 -10.14 6.05 1.47
CA PHE A 58 -10.99 5.03 2.04
C PHE A 58 -10.91 5.08 3.57
N ARG A 59 -11.94 4.54 4.22
CA ARG A 59 -12.01 4.52 5.68
C ARG A 59 -11.26 3.31 6.20
N GLY A 60 -10.52 3.47 7.30
CA GLY A 60 -9.87 2.36 8.01
C GLY A 60 -10.85 1.25 8.41
N SER A 61 -12.13 1.58 8.63
CA SER A 61 -13.21 0.61 8.88
C SER A 61 -13.47 -0.37 7.74
N TYR A 62 -13.02 -0.10 6.52
CA TYR A 62 -13.15 -1.01 5.38
C TYR A 62 -12.07 -2.11 5.36
N LEU A 63 -10.97 -1.92 6.11
CA LEU A 63 -9.90 -2.89 6.19
C LEU A 63 -10.40 -4.17 6.87
N LYS A 64 -10.36 -5.27 6.11
CA LYS A 64 -10.59 -6.62 6.65
C LYS A 64 -9.49 -7.00 7.65
N ARG A 65 -9.77 -8.00 8.48
CA ARG A 65 -8.87 -8.49 9.54
C ARG A 65 -7.46 -8.76 9.02
N ASP A 66 -7.34 -9.43 7.88
CA ASP A 66 -6.03 -9.82 7.33
C ASP A 66 -5.25 -8.60 6.81
N ASN A 67 -5.94 -7.65 6.15
CA ASN A 67 -5.33 -6.39 5.73
C ASN A 67 -4.81 -5.60 6.93
N LYS A 68 -5.60 -5.53 8.00
CA LYS A 68 -5.17 -4.91 9.26
C LYS A 68 -3.94 -5.60 9.83
N ALA A 69 -3.93 -6.92 9.90
CA ALA A 69 -2.80 -7.67 10.46
C ALA A 69 -1.49 -7.38 9.71
N SER A 70 -1.54 -7.27 8.37
CA SER A 70 -0.39 -6.88 7.55
C SER A 70 0.08 -5.46 7.87
N LEU A 71 -0.84 -4.49 7.89
CA LEU A 71 -0.50 -3.09 8.18
C LEU A 71 0.01 -2.89 9.62
N TYR A 72 -0.53 -3.62 10.59
CA TYR A 72 0.00 -3.66 11.95
C TYR A 72 1.42 -4.19 11.98
N SER A 73 1.67 -5.30 11.28
CA SER A 73 2.99 -5.91 11.22
C SER A 73 4.02 -4.94 10.64
N ILE A 74 3.67 -4.15 9.62
CA ILE A 74 4.54 -3.10 9.07
C ILE A 74 4.91 -2.10 10.17
N ILE A 75 3.93 -1.51 10.85
CA ILE A 75 4.20 -0.48 11.87
C ILE A 75 4.97 -1.06 13.07
N LEU A 76 4.68 -2.28 13.50
CA LEU A 76 5.39 -2.93 14.61
C LEU A 76 6.86 -3.23 14.27
N ASN A 77 7.19 -3.44 12.99
CA ASN A 77 8.55 -3.66 12.53
C ASN A 77 9.21 -2.38 11.98
N ASP A 78 8.52 -1.24 12.01
CA ASP A 78 9.11 0.05 11.64
C ASP A 78 10.12 0.51 12.70
N GLU A 79 11.28 0.98 12.27
CA GLU A 79 12.38 1.32 13.18
C GLU A 79 12.07 2.51 14.10
N ASP A 80 11.26 3.45 13.59
CA ASP A 80 10.91 4.71 14.27
C ASP A 80 9.68 4.51 15.17
N LEU A 81 8.64 3.85 14.62
CA LEU A 81 7.33 3.75 15.26
C LEU A 81 7.18 2.48 16.10
N GLY A 82 7.70 1.33 15.66
CA GLY A 82 7.40 0.02 16.26
C GLY A 82 7.76 -0.11 17.75
N LYS A 83 8.69 0.72 18.25
CA LYS A 83 9.14 0.75 19.65
C LYS A 83 8.18 1.47 20.60
N GLN A 84 7.14 2.13 20.10
CA GLN A 84 6.23 2.99 20.88
C GLN A 84 4.82 2.42 21.03
N ILE A 85 4.70 1.11 21.29
CA ILE A 85 3.42 0.39 21.39
C ILE A 85 2.45 1.07 22.38
N ASP A 86 2.96 1.59 23.51
CA ASP A 86 2.15 2.29 24.52
C ASP A 86 1.48 3.58 24.01
N SER A 87 1.95 4.13 22.88
CA SER A 87 1.38 5.33 22.25
C SER A 87 0.27 5.02 21.24
N PHE A 88 -0.06 3.75 20.98
CA PHE A 88 -1.06 3.36 19.96
C PHE A 88 -2.49 3.84 20.26
N GLU A 89 -2.79 4.21 21.50
CA GLU A 89 -4.07 4.79 21.90
C GLU A 89 -4.11 6.32 21.72
N LYS A 90 -2.96 6.97 21.43
CA LYS A 90 -2.87 8.43 21.26
C LYS A 90 -3.18 8.79 19.81
N SER A 91 -4.25 9.55 19.58
CA SER A 91 -4.69 9.97 18.25
C SER A 91 -3.58 10.56 17.37
N GLU A 92 -2.67 11.36 17.92
CA GLU A 92 -1.58 11.94 17.13
C GLU A 92 -0.63 10.88 16.58
N TYR A 93 -0.26 9.92 17.42
CA TYR A 93 0.61 8.81 17.04
C TYR A 93 -0.09 7.88 16.02
N GLN A 94 -1.41 7.70 16.14
CA GLN A 94 -2.19 6.95 15.14
C GLN A 94 -2.13 7.63 13.75
N LYS A 95 -2.18 8.97 13.69
CA LYS A 95 -2.02 9.71 12.42
C LYS A 95 -0.62 9.52 11.85
N GLU A 96 0.41 9.50 12.68
CA GLU A 96 1.78 9.23 12.25
C GLU A 96 1.91 7.82 11.64
N CYS A 97 1.32 6.82 12.30
CA CYS A 97 1.26 5.45 11.77
C CYS A 97 0.56 5.40 10.41
N ILE A 98 -0.60 6.05 10.28
CA ILE A 98 -1.34 6.11 9.00
C ILE A 98 -0.48 6.79 7.93
N LYS A 99 0.12 7.94 8.22
CA LYS A 99 1.01 8.63 7.29
C LYS A 99 2.20 7.76 6.87
N LYS A 100 2.77 6.98 7.78
CA LYS A 100 3.89 6.08 7.46
C LYS A 100 3.43 4.94 6.53
N LEU A 101 2.28 4.32 6.80
CA LEU A 101 1.67 3.32 5.90
C LEU A 101 1.39 3.89 4.51
N GLU A 102 0.88 5.12 4.46
CA GLU A 102 0.67 5.85 3.22
C GLU A 102 1.95 6.05 2.42
N LYS A 103 3.08 6.36 3.08
CA LYS A 103 4.38 6.48 2.41
C LYS A 103 4.89 5.15 1.86
N TYR A 104 4.72 4.07 2.61
CA TYR A 104 5.06 2.74 2.11
C TYR A 104 4.17 2.32 0.94
N ALA A 105 2.87 2.63 0.99
CA ALA A 105 1.98 2.37 -0.12
C ALA A 105 2.36 3.17 -1.38
N GLU A 106 2.79 4.42 -1.21
CA GLU A 106 3.33 5.23 -2.32
C GLU A 106 4.57 4.58 -2.94
N GLY A 107 5.53 4.18 -2.11
CA GLY A 107 6.75 3.52 -2.55
C GLY A 107 6.52 2.17 -3.21
N GLY A 108 5.60 1.37 -2.69
CA GLY A 108 5.22 0.11 -3.31
C GLY A 108 4.51 0.30 -4.64
N MET A 109 3.67 1.33 -4.78
CA MET A 109 3.03 1.63 -6.05
C MET A 109 4.04 2.10 -7.10
N GLU A 110 5.05 2.88 -6.70
CA GLU A 110 6.16 3.26 -7.59
C GLU A 110 6.90 2.02 -8.10
N ILE A 111 7.23 1.06 -7.21
CA ILE A 111 7.82 -0.22 -7.61
C ILE A 111 6.93 -0.97 -8.61
N LEU A 112 5.62 -1.06 -8.36
CA LEU A 112 4.71 -1.73 -9.28
C LEU A 112 4.75 -1.07 -10.67
N VAL A 113 4.73 0.25 -10.71
CA VAL A 113 4.74 1.00 -11.96
C VAL A 113 6.06 0.86 -12.72
N GLU A 114 7.19 1.00 -12.04
CA GLU A 114 8.51 1.06 -12.67
C GLU A 114 9.07 -0.32 -12.99
N GLU A 115 8.93 -1.27 -12.06
CA GLU A 115 9.64 -2.55 -12.08
C GLU A 115 8.75 -3.71 -12.52
N VAL A 116 7.45 -3.65 -12.19
CA VAL A 116 6.49 -4.75 -12.42
C VAL A 116 5.72 -4.55 -13.73
N PHE A 117 5.13 -3.37 -13.94
CA PHE A 117 4.36 -3.06 -15.14
C PHE A 117 5.23 -2.66 -16.33
N ARG A 118 6.53 -2.39 -16.13
CA ARG A 118 7.58 -2.28 -17.16
C ARG A 118 7.16 -1.52 -18.44
N GLY A 119 6.86 -0.23 -18.29
CA GLY A 119 6.55 0.65 -19.42
C GLY A 119 5.10 0.59 -19.91
N LYS A 120 4.26 -0.27 -19.31
CA LYS A 120 2.81 -0.24 -19.51
C LYS A 120 2.12 0.89 -18.73
N TRP A 121 2.88 1.68 -17.98
CA TRP A 121 2.44 2.92 -17.32
C TRP A 121 2.98 4.13 -18.09
N GLY A 122 2.06 4.96 -18.60
CA GLY A 122 2.37 6.15 -19.41
C GLY A 122 1.99 7.45 -18.71
N THR A 123 1.25 8.32 -19.42
CA THR A 123 0.72 9.62 -18.91
C THR A 123 -0.35 9.43 -17.84
N ASN A 124 0.05 8.90 -16.68
CA ASN A 124 -0.78 8.51 -15.54
C ASN A 124 -1.90 7.52 -15.87
N LYS A 125 -1.67 6.63 -16.85
CA LYS A 125 -2.60 5.58 -17.23
C LYS A 125 -1.87 4.29 -17.55
N LEU A 126 -2.48 3.18 -17.20
CA LEU A 126 -2.06 1.85 -17.62
C LEU A 126 -2.55 1.57 -19.04
N ASP A 127 -1.78 0.79 -19.80
CA ASP A 127 -2.21 0.26 -21.09
C ASP A 127 -3.42 -0.68 -20.87
N GLU A 128 -4.59 -0.24 -21.33
CA GLU A 128 -5.84 -1.00 -21.20
C GLU A 128 -5.84 -2.31 -22.00
N ARG A 129 -5.02 -2.39 -23.05
CA ARG A 129 -4.92 -3.59 -23.90
C ARG A 129 -4.17 -4.72 -23.21
N TYR A 130 -3.34 -4.40 -22.21
CA TYR A 130 -2.66 -5.39 -21.41
C TYR A 130 -3.55 -5.93 -20.30
N ASP A 131 -3.61 -7.24 -20.13
CA ASP A 131 -4.57 -7.93 -19.24
C ASP A 131 -3.92 -8.81 -18.18
N GLU A 132 -2.59 -8.89 -18.12
CA GLU A 132 -1.87 -9.77 -17.19
C GLU A 132 -1.29 -9.01 -15.99
N TYR A 133 -1.76 -7.80 -15.68
CA TYR A 133 -1.24 -7.01 -14.54
C TYR A 133 -1.27 -7.76 -13.20
N ILE A 134 -2.28 -8.63 -12.99
CA ILE A 134 -2.36 -9.49 -11.80
C ILE A 134 -1.27 -10.56 -11.81
N ILE A 135 -0.99 -11.14 -12.98
CA ILE A 135 0.08 -12.14 -13.15
C ILE A 135 1.44 -11.49 -12.89
N ASP A 136 1.66 -10.28 -13.40
CA ASP A 136 2.89 -9.51 -13.16
C ASP A 136 3.13 -9.30 -11.66
N ILE A 137 2.09 -8.86 -10.92
CA ILE A 137 2.16 -8.65 -9.47
C ILE A 137 2.42 -9.96 -8.73
N ILE A 138 1.67 -11.02 -9.03
CA ILE A 138 1.83 -12.31 -8.34
C ILE A 138 3.22 -12.87 -8.60
N SER A 139 3.71 -12.79 -9.83
CA SER A 139 5.05 -13.24 -10.20
C SER A 139 6.11 -12.45 -9.44
N TYR A 140 6.00 -11.12 -9.38
CA TYR A 140 6.90 -10.28 -8.58
C TYR A 140 6.89 -10.69 -7.10
N VAL A 141 5.71 -10.82 -6.48
CA VAL A 141 5.60 -11.21 -5.07
C VAL A 141 6.19 -12.60 -4.83
N TYR A 142 5.94 -13.55 -5.73
CA TYR A 142 6.44 -14.92 -5.64
C TYR A 142 7.96 -14.97 -5.75
N GLU A 143 8.56 -14.32 -6.75
CA GLU A 143 10.02 -14.23 -6.92
C GLU A 143 10.69 -13.64 -5.68
N ASN A 144 10.16 -12.52 -5.18
CA ASN A 144 10.65 -11.88 -3.96
C ASN A 144 10.44 -12.73 -2.70
N SER A 145 9.50 -13.68 -2.70
CA SER A 145 9.27 -14.57 -1.55
C SER A 145 10.28 -15.72 -1.45
N ILE A 146 10.92 -16.06 -2.57
CA ILE A 146 11.91 -17.15 -2.67
C ILE A 146 13.32 -16.65 -2.35
N GLU A 147 13.59 -15.35 -2.54
CA GLU A 147 14.83 -14.71 -2.10
C GLU A 147 14.91 -14.58 -0.57
N LEU A 148 15.02 -15.71 0.13
CA LEU A 148 15.62 -15.80 1.45
C LEU A 148 16.48 -17.08 1.49
N PRO A 149 17.75 -16.94 1.89
CA PRO A 149 18.15 -17.67 3.08
C PRO A 149 18.62 -16.67 4.13
N PHE A 150 17.98 -16.81 5.30
CA PHE A 150 18.47 -16.52 6.64
C PHE A 150 19.95 -16.14 6.76
#